data_AF-A0AAN6ZIS3-F1
#
_entry.id   AF-A0AAN6ZIS3-F1
#
_cell.length_a   1.000
_cell.length_b   1.000
_cell.length_c   1.000
_cell.angle_alpha   90.00
_cell.angle_beta   90.00
_cell.angle_gamma   90.00
#
_symmetry.space_group_name_H-M   'P 1'
#
loop_
_entity.id
_entity.type
_entity.pdbx_description
1 polymer ?
#
loop_
_entity_poly.entity_id
_entity_poly.type
_entity_poly.pdbx_seq_one_letter_code
_entity_poly.pdbx_strand_id
1 'polypeptide(L)'
;MIGKYGEVVWFAVSTWCDSVKIIRRASAAVATIPKALDAEHPIDPSQKLQLIISFIETCVTGVFPGGRQSSIAKIPATWFSTVFNAEGILSVTLPRVTSSSPEITSPVQRMFEAFGSYTNVDPFLLAEKTMNQIKGAFAGFGPAIAMENLDEVFYDSIGGDTTAIREHARQKWMTYIQKSIALFGYLKHTEFQSHLDAVVSNVRTQLALTEQNTSGGGGLVAHWDEFWYVQKEEMSKFAQQQVRDQIMRLSYLVSRTRPANTMVWTVLLDT
;
A
#
# COMPACT_ATOMS: atom_id res chain seq x y z
N MET A 1 -22.01 -26.79 -1.84
CA MET A 1 -22.27 -25.86 -2.95
C MET A 1 -21.41 -24.59 -2.85
N ILE A 2 -20.09 -24.73 -2.69
CA ILE A 2 -19.12 -23.60 -2.61
C ILE A 2 -18.25 -23.53 -3.89
N GLY A 3 -18.25 -24.58 -4.72
CA GLY A 3 -17.31 -24.74 -5.85
C GLY A 3 -17.55 -23.87 -7.09
N LYS A 4 -18.80 -23.59 -7.48
CA LYS A 4 -19.09 -22.86 -8.74
C LYS A 4 -19.07 -21.33 -8.62
N TYR A 5 -19.26 -20.78 -7.41
CA TYR A 5 -19.27 -19.33 -7.19
C TYR A 5 -17.86 -18.73 -7.10
N GLY A 6 -16.87 -19.52 -6.67
CA GLY A 6 -15.47 -19.11 -6.63
C GLY A 6 -14.84 -19.01 -8.02
N GLU A 7 -15.12 -19.96 -8.92
CA GLU A 7 -14.47 -20.05 -10.23
C GLU A 7 -14.87 -18.92 -11.19
N VAL A 8 -16.12 -18.46 -11.17
CA VAL A 8 -16.61 -17.39 -12.08
C VAL A 8 -16.08 -16.00 -11.66
N VAL A 9 -15.94 -15.75 -10.35
CA VAL A 9 -15.32 -14.51 -9.84
C VAL A 9 -13.83 -14.51 -10.16
N TRP A 10 -13.15 -15.66 -10.10
CA TRP A 10 -11.73 -15.79 -10.46
C TRP A 10 -11.46 -15.62 -11.96
N PHE A 11 -12.35 -16.10 -12.84
CA PHE A 11 -12.16 -16.04 -14.30
C PHE A 11 -12.36 -14.61 -14.86
N ALA A 12 -13.33 -13.84 -14.35
CA ALA A 12 -13.54 -12.44 -14.74
C ALA A 12 -12.45 -11.50 -14.19
N VAL A 13 -11.81 -11.89 -13.10
CA VAL A 13 -10.66 -11.23 -12.50
C VAL A 13 -9.39 -11.44 -13.32
N SER A 14 -9.17 -12.66 -13.84
CA SER A 14 -7.94 -13.01 -14.55
C SER A 14 -7.79 -12.32 -15.91
N THR A 15 -8.89 -12.03 -16.62
CA THR A 15 -8.84 -11.39 -17.95
C THR A 15 -8.64 -9.88 -17.91
N TRP A 16 -8.84 -9.22 -16.76
CA TRP A 16 -8.60 -7.79 -16.57
C TRP A 16 -7.17 -7.44 -16.12
N CYS A 17 -6.46 -8.39 -15.53
CA CYS A 17 -5.06 -8.23 -15.10
C CYS A 17 -4.10 -7.90 -16.26
N ASP A 18 -4.45 -8.24 -17.51
CA ASP A 18 -3.60 -8.04 -18.69
C ASP A 18 -3.56 -6.58 -19.20
N SER A 19 -4.28 -5.65 -18.55
CA SER A 19 -4.44 -4.27 -19.03
C SER A 19 -3.85 -3.17 -18.12
N VAL A 20 -3.24 -3.52 -16.99
CA VAL A 20 -2.65 -2.52 -16.08
C VAL A 20 -1.35 -1.98 -16.68
N LYS A 21 -1.44 -0.85 -17.39
CA LYS A 21 -0.27 -0.12 -17.89
C LYS A 21 0.42 0.62 -16.74
N ILE A 22 1.65 0.22 -16.43
CA ILE A 22 2.55 1.01 -15.60
C ILE A 22 3.27 2.00 -16.52
N ILE A 23 3.28 3.28 -16.16
CA ILE A 23 4.00 4.33 -16.89
C ILE A 23 4.97 4.98 -15.90
N ARG A 24 6.22 5.19 -16.29
CA ARG A 24 7.21 5.85 -15.42
C ARG A 24 6.92 7.35 -15.30
N ARG A 25 7.03 7.89 -14.08
CA ARG A 25 6.86 9.33 -13.85
C ARG A 25 7.97 10.16 -14.50
N ALA A 26 9.22 9.70 -14.43
CA ALA A 26 10.39 10.41 -14.99
C ALA A 26 10.30 10.64 -16.52
N SER A 27 9.48 9.86 -17.23
CA SER A 27 9.27 10.00 -18.68
C SER A 27 8.06 10.87 -19.08
N ALA A 28 7.22 11.30 -18.14
CA ALA A 28 6.02 12.08 -18.43
C ALA A 28 6.20 13.54 -18.02
N ALA A 29 6.02 14.47 -18.96
CA ALA A 29 5.89 15.89 -18.62
C ALA A 29 4.64 16.07 -17.74
N VAL A 30 4.74 16.82 -16.63
CA VAL A 30 3.63 17.00 -15.66
C VAL A 30 2.34 17.50 -16.33
N ALA A 31 2.44 18.24 -17.43
CA ALA A 31 1.31 18.75 -18.21
C ALA A 31 0.60 17.69 -19.10
N THR A 32 1.18 16.51 -19.30
CA THR A 32 0.63 15.45 -20.17
C THR A 32 0.07 14.25 -19.43
N ILE A 33 0.11 14.25 -18.08
CA ILE A 33 -0.47 13.17 -17.27
C ILE A 33 -2.00 13.27 -17.33
N PRO A 34 -2.72 12.25 -17.85
CA PRO A 34 -4.19 12.24 -17.84
C PRO A 34 -4.74 12.40 -16.43
N LYS A 35 -5.87 13.12 -16.26
CA LYS A 35 -6.52 13.35 -14.95
C LYS A 35 -6.87 12.08 -14.16
N ALA A 36 -6.96 10.93 -14.84
CA ALA A 36 -7.25 9.63 -14.23
C ALA A 36 -6.01 8.94 -13.64
N LEU A 37 -4.81 9.40 -14.00
CA LEU A 37 -3.54 8.92 -13.48
C LEU A 37 -2.99 9.89 -12.43
N ASP A 38 -2.27 9.34 -11.46
CA ASP A 38 -1.59 10.10 -10.42
C ASP A 38 -0.16 9.59 -10.26
N ALA A 39 0.71 10.47 -9.76
CA ALA A 39 2.05 10.07 -9.33
C ALA A 39 1.92 9.19 -8.08
N GLU A 40 2.28 7.94 -8.27
CA GLU A 40 2.20 6.88 -7.30
C GLU A 40 3.59 6.66 -6.71
N HIS A 41 3.63 6.46 -5.40
CA HIS A 41 4.83 5.99 -4.73
C HIS A 41 4.64 4.52 -4.36
N PRO A 42 5.60 3.61 -4.62
CA PRO A 42 5.51 2.21 -4.21
C PRO A 42 5.21 2.03 -2.73
N ILE A 43 5.67 3.00 -1.93
CA ILE A 43 5.35 3.19 -0.51
C ILE A 43 4.70 4.57 -0.28
N ASP A 44 3.38 4.64 -0.12
CA ASP A 44 2.63 5.90 0.01
C ASP A 44 3.21 6.87 1.06
N PRO A 45 3.20 8.22 0.87
CA PRO A 45 3.76 9.17 1.84
C PRO A 45 3.25 9.04 3.28
N SER A 46 1.96 8.79 3.47
CA SER A 46 1.39 8.53 4.81
C SER A 46 1.98 7.25 5.41
N GLN A 47 2.23 6.26 4.56
CA GLN A 47 2.86 4.99 4.93
C GLN A 47 4.33 5.10 5.18
N LYS A 48 5.07 5.94 4.46
CA LYS A 48 6.49 6.19 4.77
C LYS A 48 6.63 6.59 6.24
N LEU A 49 5.78 7.52 6.68
CA LEU A 49 5.78 7.97 8.06
C LEU A 49 5.39 6.83 9.02
N GLN A 50 4.28 6.12 8.77
CA GLN A 50 3.84 5.01 9.63
C GLN A 50 4.83 3.85 9.67
N LEU A 51 5.48 3.54 8.55
CA LEU A 51 6.45 2.47 8.40
C LEU A 51 7.74 2.83 9.11
N ILE A 52 8.22 4.08 8.99
CA ILE A 52 9.37 4.56 9.75
C ILE A 52 9.07 4.54 11.25
N ILE A 53 7.89 5.01 11.68
CA ILE A 53 7.48 4.97 13.08
C ILE A 53 7.44 3.51 13.57
N SER A 54 6.74 2.63 12.87
CA SER A 54 6.62 1.20 13.22
C SER A 54 7.99 0.50 13.25
N PHE A 55 8.88 0.86 12.33
CA PHE A 55 10.24 0.36 12.28
C PHE A 55 11.04 0.81 13.50
N ILE A 56 11.00 2.10 13.86
CA ILE A 56 11.67 2.64 15.04
C ILE A 56 11.10 2.01 16.32
N GLU A 57 9.78 1.91 16.43
CA GLU A 57 9.10 1.25 17.54
C GLU A 57 9.54 -0.22 17.67
N THR A 58 9.66 -0.93 16.55
CA THR A 58 10.18 -2.31 16.54
C THR A 58 11.62 -2.36 17.02
N CYS A 59 12.49 -1.48 16.52
CA CYS A 59 13.89 -1.41 16.95
C CYS A 59 14.03 -1.16 18.47
N VAL A 60 13.18 -0.29 19.02
CA VAL A 60 13.21 0.10 20.44
C VAL A 60 12.60 -0.97 21.34
N THR A 61 11.45 -1.51 20.94
CA THR A 61 10.68 -2.42 21.80
C THR A 61 11.07 -3.88 21.60
N GLY A 62 11.62 -4.23 20.44
CA GLY A 62 11.80 -5.60 19.97
C GLY A 62 10.49 -6.28 19.59
N VAL A 63 9.42 -5.52 19.32
CA VAL A 63 8.08 -6.05 19.05
C VAL A 63 7.52 -5.44 17.76
N PHE A 64 7.09 -6.29 16.83
CA PHE A 64 6.42 -5.88 15.61
C PHE A 64 4.98 -5.41 15.89
N PRO A 65 4.34 -4.64 14.98
CA PRO A 65 2.93 -4.23 15.12
C PRO A 65 1.95 -5.38 15.38
N GLY A 66 2.24 -6.59 14.91
CA GLY A 66 1.45 -7.81 15.17
C GLY A 66 1.75 -8.53 16.50
N GLY A 67 2.55 -7.95 17.39
CA GLY A 67 2.93 -8.54 18.69
C GLY A 67 4.03 -9.60 18.64
N ARG A 68 4.46 -9.99 17.43
CA ARG A 68 5.61 -10.89 17.23
C ARG A 68 6.87 -10.26 17.79
N GLN A 69 7.72 -11.05 18.44
CA GLN A 69 9.02 -10.61 18.93
C GLN A 69 10.06 -10.61 17.80
N SER A 70 10.88 -9.57 17.75
CA SER A 70 12.08 -9.51 16.91
C SER A 70 13.17 -10.41 17.47
N SER A 71 13.95 -11.00 16.56
CA SER A 71 15.15 -11.77 16.91
C SER A 71 16.39 -10.89 17.12
N ILE A 72 16.29 -9.59 16.82
CA ILE A 72 17.39 -8.64 16.87
C ILE A 72 17.39 -7.89 18.20
N ALA A 73 18.59 -7.65 18.75
CA ALA A 73 18.75 -6.89 19.98
C ALA A 73 18.18 -5.47 19.85
N LYS A 74 17.54 -4.99 20.91
CA LYS A 74 16.90 -3.67 20.94
C LYS A 74 17.93 -2.55 20.84
N ILE A 75 17.56 -1.48 20.15
CA ILE A 75 18.33 -0.24 20.09
C ILE A 75 17.72 0.75 21.11
N PRO A 76 18.51 1.41 21.98
CA PRO A 76 17.97 2.32 22.98
C PRO A 76 17.14 3.45 22.36
N ALA A 77 15.97 3.74 22.93
CA ALA A 77 15.11 4.85 22.46
C ALA A 77 15.84 6.20 22.45
N THR A 78 16.73 6.42 23.43
CA THR A 78 17.57 7.62 23.52
C THR A 78 18.41 7.81 22.26
N TRP A 79 18.97 6.73 21.72
CA TRP A 79 19.78 6.77 20.49
C TRP A 79 18.97 7.30 19.30
N PHE A 80 17.72 6.88 19.13
CA PHE A 80 16.87 7.42 18.06
C PHE A 80 16.62 8.92 18.22
N SER A 81 16.36 9.37 19.45
CA SER A 81 16.10 10.79 19.72
C SER A 81 17.34 11.69 19.59
N THR A 82 18.53 11.20 19.92
CA THR A 82 19.76 12.01 19.98
C THR A 82 20.71 11.82 18.81
N VAL A 83 20.61 10.71 18.09
CA VAL A 83 21.50 10.36 16.97
C VAL A 83 20.72 10.21 15.68
N PHE A 84 19.71 9.33 15.63
CA PHE A 84 19.01 9.03 14.37
C PHE A 84 18.25 10.24 13.79
N ASN A 85 17.62 11.03 14.67
CA ASN A 85 16.83 12.20 14.28
C ASN A 85 17.65 13.50 14.19
N ALA A 86 18.90 13.50 14.66
CA ALA A 86 19.69 14.72 14.78
C ALA A 86 20.35 15.12 13.45
N GLU A 87 20.43 16.42 13.21
CA GLU A 87 21.19 17.01 12.10
C GLU A 87 22.69 17.05 12.39
N GLY A 88 23.51 17.03 11.34
CA GLY A 88 24.96 17.11 11.45
C GLY A 88 25.65 15.86 12.01
N ILE A 89 24.91 14.78 12.21
CA ILE A 89 25.44 13.51 12.74
C ILE A 89 26.28 12.79 11.69
N LEU A 90 25.84 12.79 10.45
CA LEU A 90 26.57 12.17 9.35
C LEU A 90 27.43 13.19 8.61
N SER A 91 28.61 12.75 8.17
CA SER A 91 29.53 13.60 7.41
C SER A 91 28.93 14.03 6.06
N VAL A 92 29.17 15.28 5.67
CA VAL A 92 28.89 15.81 4.32
C VAL A 92 29.69 15.11 3.23
N THR A 93 30.75 14.38 3.60
CA THR A 93 31.57 13.59 2.66
C THR A 93 30.95 12.24 2.29
N LEU A 94 29.85 11.83 2.94
CA LEU A 94 29.14 10.63 2.53
C LEU A 94 28.54 10.83 1.13
N PRO A 95 28.45 9.77 0.30
CA PRO A 95 27.73 9.84 -0.96
C PRO A 95 26.34 10.41 -0.76
N ARG A 96 25.82 11.20 -1.69
CA ARG A 96 24.42 11.63 -1.65
C ARG A 96 23.50 10.42 -1.82
N VAL A 97 22.26 10.51 -1.33
CA VAL A 97 21.29 9.41 -1.41
C VAL A 97 21.03 9.04 -2.87
N THR A 98 20.79 10.04 -3.72
CA THR A 98 20.93 9.97 -5.18
C THR A 98 21.76 11.16 -5.69
N SER A 99 22.12 11.17 -6.97
CA SER A 99 22.87 12.28 -7.57
C SER A 99 22.12 13.63 -7.50
N SER A 100 20.79 13.59 -7.50
CA SER A 100 19.91 14.76 -7.44
C SER A 100 19.49 15.16 -6.02
N SER A 101 19.73 14.31 -5.02
CA SER A 101 19.46 14.63 -3.61
C SER A 101 20.33 15.79 -3.12
N PRO A 102 19.84 16.61 -2.17
CA PRO A 102 20.69 17.55 -1.45
C PRO A 102 21.72 16.80 -0.57
N GLU A 103 22.65 17.56 0.01
CA GLU A 103 23.49 17.04 1.10
C GLU A 103 22.62 16.88 2.35
N ILE A 104 22.49 15.64 2.81
CA ILE A 104 21.67 15.27 3.96
C ILE A 104 22.56 14.63 5.01
N THR A 105 22.60 15.26 6.19
CA THR A 105 23.45 14.85 7.33
C THR A 105 22.67 14.17 8.46
N SER A 106 21.34 14.22 8.42
CA SER A 106 20.46 13.52 9.35
C SER A 106 20.15 12.09 8.86
N PRO A 107 20.40 11.03 9.67
CA PRO A 107 20.08 9.65 9.30
C PRO A 107 18.62 9.43 8.88
N VAL A 108 17.66 9.95 9.65
CA VAL A 108 16.23 9.78 9.34
C VAL A 108 15.85 10.46 8.03
N GLN A 109 16.41 11.64 7.74
CA GLN A 109 16.12 12.34 6.49
C GLN A 109 16.69 11.58 5.28
N ARG A 110 17.87 10.96 5.42
CA ARG A 110 18.42 10.10 4.36
C ARG A 110 17.52 8.89 4.11
N MET A 111 16.94 8.31 5.15
CA MET A 111 15.95 7.24 5.03
C MET A 111 14.68 7.74 4.30
N PHE A 112 14.15 8.92 4.63
CA PHE A 112 13.02 9.53 3.92
C PHE A 112 13.32 9.79 2.44
N GLU A 113 14.50 10.34 2.14
CA GLU A 113 14.95 10.57 0.76
C GLU A 113 15.08 9.25 -0.01
N ALA A 114 15.57 8.19 0.64
CA ALA A 114 15.71 6.86 0.03
C ALA A 114 14.37 6.20 -0.27
N PHE A 115 13.33 6.47 0.53
CA PHE A 115 11.98 6.11 0.15
C PHE A 115 11.60 6.80 -1.14
N GLY A 116 11.79 8.12 -1.23
CA GLY A 116 11.55 8.94 -2.41
C GLY A 116 11.00 10.31 -2.01
N SER A 117 11.32 11.34 -2.80
CA SER A 117 11.00 12.74 -2.49
C SER A 117 10.85 13.57 -3.77
N TYR A 118 10.75 14.90 -3.63
CA TYR A 118 10.80 15.80 -4.79
C TYR A 118 12.18 15.84 -5.47
N THR A 119 13.25 15.52 -4.74
CA THR A 119 14.63 15.46 -5.25
C THR A 119 15.05 14.05 -5.63
N ASN A 120 14.34 13.02 -5.16
CA ASN A 120 14.46 11.63 -5.58
C ASN A 120 13.11 11.11 -6.11
N VAL A 121 12.82 11.42 -7.37
CA VAL A 121 11.53 11.10 -8.01
C VAL A 121 11.51 9.72 -8.70
N ASP A 122 12.66 9.06 -8.83
CA ASP A 122 12.78 7.76 -9.50
C ASP A 122 11.91 6.66 -8.88
N PRO A 123 11.71 6.62 -7.54
CA PRO A 123 10.77 5.68 -6.93
C PRO A 123 9.34 5.80 -7.44
N PHE A 124 8.92 6.94 -8.01
CA PHE A 124 7.51 7.16 -8.34
C PHE A 124 7.10 6.56 -9.69
N LEU A 125 6.00 5.81 -9.69
CA LEU A 125 5.32 5.30 -10.87
C LEU A 125 4.08 6.15 -11.19
N LEU A 126 3.46 5.97 -12.34
CA LEU A 126 2.11 6.46 -12.59
C LEU A 126 1.13 5.30 -12.41
N ALA A 127 0.09 5.53 -11.63
CA ALA A 127 -0.99 4.58 -11.42
C ALA A 127 -2.34 5.28 -11.52
N GLU A 128 -3.40 4.50 -11.76
CA GLU A 128 -4.76 5.03 -11.70
C GLU A 128 -5.06 5.55 -10.28
N LYS A 129 -5.66 6.74 -10.20
CA LYS A 129 -5.91 7.43 -8.93
C LYS A 129 -6.66 6.59 -7.91
N THR A 130 -7.75 5.93 -8.32
CA THR A 130 -8.57 5.08 -7.43
C THR A 130 -7.78 3.88 -6.91
N MET A 131 -6.97 3.26 -7.77
CA MET A 131 -6.11 2.13 -7.39
C MET A 131 -5.02 2.60 -6.40
N ASN A 132 -4.42 3.77 -6.64
CA ASN A 132 -3.45 4.37 -5.73
C ASN A 132 -4.05 4.67 -4.35
N GLN A 133 -5.30 5.17 -4.30
CA GLN A 133 -6.03 5.39 -3.05
C GLN A 133 -6.27 4.08 -2.29
N ILE A 134 -6.73 3.03 -2.97
CA ILE A 134 -6.95 1.71 -2.35
C ILE A 134 -5.65 1.14 -1.79
N LYS A 135 -4.56 1.25 -2.56
CA LYS A 135 -3.22 0.85 -2.12
C LYS A 135 -2.76 1.62 -0.88
N GLY A 136 -2.93 2.94 -0.86
CA GLY A 136 -2.61 3.77 0.31
C GLY A 136 -3.38 3.33 1.56
N ALA A 137 -4.67 3.03 1.41
CA ALA A 137 -5.50 2.54 2.51
C ALA A 137 -5.09 1.16 3.01
N PHE A 138 -4.86 0.17 2.12
CA PHE A 138 -4.39 -1.16 2.53
C PHE A 138 -3.04 -1.12 3.21
N ALA A 139 -2.12 -0.30 2.70
CA ALA A 139 -0.82 -0.16 3.31
C ALA A 139 -0.91 0.41 4.73
N GLY A 140 -1.87 1.28 5.00
CA GLY A 140 -2.12 1.86 6.33
C GLY A 140 -2.98 1.05 7.27
N PHE A 141 -3.28 -0.20 6.93
CA PHE A 141 -4.27 -1.01 7.66
C PHE A 141 -5.63 -0.30 7.79
N GLY A 142 -5.94 0.60 6.86
CA GLY A 142 -7.18 1.35 6.79
C GLY A 142 -8.20 0.68 5.88
N PRO A 143 -9.51 0.96 6.07
CA PRO A 143 -10.52 0.47 5.16
C PRO A 143 -10.41 1.25 3.83
N ALA A 144 -10.28 0.53 2.71
CA ALA A 144 -10.13 1.20 1.42
C ALA A 144 -11.46 1.72 0.82
N ILE A 145 -12.60 1.43 1.46
CA ILE A 145 -13.82 2.24 1.38
C ILE A 145 -14.21 2.65 2.79
N ALA A 146 -14.49 3.93 3.04
CA ALA A 146 -15.17 4.36 4.26
C ALA A 146 -16.55 3.68 4.32
N MET A 147 -16.67 2.63 5.15
CA MET A 147 -17.87 1.78 5.23
C MET A 147 -19.14 2.56 5.57
N GLU A 148 -18.98 3.67 6.29
CA GLU A 148 -20.05 4.59 6.71
C GLU A 148 -20.90 5.07 5.52
N ASN A 149 -20.28 5.36 4.37
CA ASN A 149 -20.98 5.82 3.18
C ASN A 149 -21.73 4.71 2.44
N LEU A 150 -21.41 3.44 2.68
CA LEU A 150 -22.04 2.31 1.98
C LEU A 150 -23.24 1.76 2.73
N ASP A 151 -23.17 1.74 4.05
CA ASP A 151 -24.32 1.39 4.87
C ASP A 151 -25.44 2.43 4.74
N GLU A 152 -25.10 3.72 4.79
CA GLU A 152 -26.07 4.81 4.60
C GLU A 152 -26.77 4.70 3.24
N VAL A 153 -26.02 4.53 2.15
CA VAL A 153 -26.58 4.35 0.80
C VAL A 153 -27.44 3.07 0.70
N PHE A 154 -27.08 2.01 1.43
CA PHE A 154 -27.87 0.78 1.43
C PHE A 154 -29.14 0.89 2.29
N TYR A 155 -29.08 1.50 3.46
CA TYR A 155 -30.24 1.70 4.34
C TYR A 155 -31.23 2.70 3.75
N ASP A 156 -30.75 3.78 3.14
CA ASP A 156 -31.58 4.70 2.36
C ASP A 156 -32.29 3.97 1.22
N SER A 157 -31.65 2.93 0.67
CA SER A 157 -32.22 2.12 -0.39
C SER A 157 -33.31 1.12 0.04
N ILE A 158 -33.45 0.85 1.34
CA ILE A 158 -34.51 -0.04 1.87
C ILE A 158 -35.80 0.75 2.11
N GLY A 159 -35.75 2.09 2.25
CA GLY A 159 -36.87 2.93 2.69
C GLY A 159 -37.76 3.59 1.61
N GLY A 160 -37.41 3.55 0.32
CA GLY A 160 -38.18 4.21 -0.75
C GLY A 160 -37.70 3.81 -2.15
N ASP A 161 -38.38 4.27 -3.23
CA ASP A 161 -38.01 3.93 -4.61
C ASP A 161 -36.61 4.48 -4.96
N THR A 162 -35.66 3.56 -5.05
CA THR A 162 -34.22 3.77 -4.86
C THR A 162 -33.41 2.95 -5.87
N THR A 163 -34.02 2.57 -7.00
CA THR A 163 -33.36 1.71 -8.01
C THR A 163 -32.04 2.31 -8.51
N ALA A 164 -32.00 3.62 -8.77
CA ALA A 164 -30.77 4.33 -9.17
C ALA A 164 -29.74 4.43 -8.03
N ILE A 165 -30.19 4.59 -6.78
CA ILE A 165 -29.32 4.65 -5.59
C ILE A 165 -28.69 3.27 -5.33
N ARG A 166 -29.47 2.19 -5.42
CA ARG A 166 -29.00 0.80 -5.33
C ARG A 166 -28.00 0.48 -6.43
N GLU A 167 -28.32 0.87 -7.65
CA GLU A 167 -27.44 0.63 -8.80
C GLU A 167 -26.11 1.39 -8.66
N HIS A 168 -26.16 2.66 -8.24
CA HIS A 168 -24.95 3.45 -7.96
C HIS A 168 -24.11 2.86 -6.83
N ALA A 169 -24.75 2.40 -5.75
CA ALA A 169 -24.07 1.72 -4.64
C ALA A 169 -23.39 0.42 -5.10
N ARG A 170 -24.13 -0.39 -5.86
CA ARG A 170 -23.66 -1.64 -6.45
C ARG A 170 -22.47 -1.40 -7.37
N GLN A 171 -22.55 -0.39 -8.23
CA GLN A 171 -21.46 0.00 -9.13
C GLN A 171 -20.23 0.46 -8.37
N LYS A 172 -20.38 1.31 -7.34
CA LYS A 172 -19.25 1.73 -6.48
C LYS A 172 -18.58 0.54 -5.79
N TRP A 173 -19.37 -0.38 -5.25
CA TRP A 173 -18.84 -1.54 -4.55
C TRP A 173 -18.15 -2.53 -5.48
N MET A 174 -18.77 -2.80 -6.64
CA MET A 174 -18.18 -3.65 -7.68
C MET A 174 -16.88 -3.04 -8.20
N THR A 175 -16.87 -1.73 -8.45
CA THR A 175 -15.66 -0.99 -8.85
C THR A 175 -14.55 -1.19 -7.82
N TYR A 176 -14.86 -1.07 -6.53
CA TYR A 176 -13.85 -1.27 -5.49
C TYR A 176 -13.30 -2.70 -5.46
N ILE A 177 -14.16 -3.73 -5.55
CA ILE A 177 -13.72 -5.13 -5.57
C ILE A 177 -12.81 -5.34 -6.78
N GLN A 178 -13.24 -4.90 -7.96
CA GLN A 178 -12.45 -4.99 -9.19
C GLN A 178 -11.10 -4.28 -9.07
N LYS A 179 -11.07 -3.04 -8.56
CA LYS A 179 -9.84 -2.26 -8.40
C LYS A 179 -8.91 -2.83 -7.32
N SER A 180 -9.46 -3.39 -6.24
CA SER A 180 -8.66 -4.07 -5.21
C SER A 180 -8.00 -5.34 -5.76
N ILE A 181 -8.70 -6.06 -6.63
CA ILE A 181 -8.13 -7.23 -7.27
C ILE A 181 -7.10 -6.85 -8.35
N ALA A 182 -7.39 -5.84 -9.16
CA ALA A 182 -6.45 -5.28 -10.11
C ALA A 182 -5.17 -4.78 -9.41
N LEU A 183 -5.31 -4.19 -8.22
CA LEU A 183 -4.18 -3.80 -7.38
C LEU A 183 -3.28 -4.99 -7.04
N PHE A 184 -3.82 -6.18 -6.73
CA PHE A 184 -2.97 -7.36 -6.49
C PHE A 184 -2.19 -7.78 -7.74
N GLY A 185 -2.76 -7.61 -8.93
CA GLY A 185 -2.05 -7.78 -10.19
C GLY A 185 -0.94 -6.74 -10.37
N TYR A 186 -1.27 -5.47 -10.16
CA TYR A 186 -0.32 -4.34 -10.21
C TYR A 186 0.86 -4.54 -9.26
N LEU A 187 0.60 -4.90 -8.00
CA LEU A 187 1.64 -5.12 -7.00
C LEU A 187 2.55 -6.30 -7.39
N LYS A 188 2.08 -7.27 -8.17
CA LYS A 188 2.90 -8.39 -8.66
C LYS A 188 3.64 -8.07 -9.97
N HIS A 189 3.37 -6.93 -10.59
CA HIS A 189 3.98 -6.57 -11.86
C HIS A 189 5.49 -6.35 -11.69
N THR A 190 6.29 -6.90 -12.60
CA THR A 190 7.77 -6.90 -12.53
C THR A 190 8.34 -5.49 -12.38
N GLU A 191 7.78 -4.51 -13.09
CA GLU A 191 8.24 -3.13 -12.98
C GLU A 191 7.96 -2.53 -11.59
N PHE A 192 6.79 -2.79 -10.99
CA PHE A 192 6.49 -2.33 -9.63
C PHE A 192 7.44 -2.99 -8.62
N GLN A 193 7.59 -4.32 -8.72
CA GLN A 193 8.49 -5.09 -7.85
C GLN A 193 9.94 -4.59 -7.96
N SER A 194 10.43 -4.33 -9.17
CA SER A 194 11.78 -3.80 -9.38
C SER A 194 11.99 -2.42 -8.72
N HIS A 195 10.99 -1.54 -8.75
CA HIS A 195 11.09 -0.23 -8.07
C HIS A 195 11.00 -0.37 -6.56
N LEU A 196 10.10 -1.24 -6.07
CA LEU A 196 9.99 -1.53 -4.65
C LEU A 196 11.29 -2.11 -4.09
N ASP A 197 11.90 -3.06 -4.80
CA ASP A 197 13.19 -3.65 -4.43
C ASP A 197 14.31 -2.61 -4.42
N ALA A 198 14.33 -1.71 -5.40
CA ALA A 198 15.28 -0.59 -5.43
C ALA A 198 15.10 0.34 -4.22
N VAL A 199 13.86 0.71 -3.88
CA VAL A 199 13.55 1.53 -2.70
C VAL A 199 14.02 0.85 -1.41
N VAL A 200 13.68 -0.44 -1.23
CA VAL A 200 14.05 -1.21 -0.04
C VAL A 200 15.56 -1.34 0.08
N SER A 201 16.25 -1.59 -1.03
CA SER A 201 17.72 -1.66 -1.09
C SER A 201 18.38 -0.31 -0.78
N ASN A 202 17.82 0.79 -1.30
CA ASN A 202 18.29 2.14 -1.03
C ASN A 202 18.15 2.49 0.46
N VAL A 203 16.99 2.20 1.06
CA VAL A 203 16.76 2.39 2.50
C VAL A 203 17.78 1.58 3.32
N ARG A 204 17.92 0.29 3.00
CA ARG A 204 18.90 -0.59 3.64
C ARG A 204 20.32 -0.03 3.55
N THR A 205 20.70 0.54 2.40
CA THR A 205 22.01 1.18 2.19
C THR A 205 22.18 2.41 3.08
N GLN A 206 21.16 3.26 3.21
CA GLN A 206 21.25 4.43 4.09
C GLN A 206 21.32 4.04 5.58
N LEU A 207 20.62 2.97 5.98
CA LEU A 207 20.73 2.41 7.32
C LEU A 207 22.14 1.85 7.58
N ALA A 208 22.72 1.12 6.62
CA ALA A 208 24.09 0.62 6.73
C ALA A 208 25.12 1.76 6.87
N LEU A 209 24.98 2.83 6.09
CA LEU A 209 25.82 4.02 6.24
C LEU A 209 25.64 4.66 7.62
N THR A 210 24.43 4.69 8.15
CA THR A 210 24.16 5.20 9.50
C THR A 210 24.86 4.35 10.56
N GLU A 211 24.73 3.02 10.50
CA GLU A 211 25.40 2.11 11.44
C GLU A 211 26.93 2.23 11.41
N GLN A 212 27.51 2.40 10.21
CA GLN A 212 28.96 2.50 10.05
C GLN A 212 29.54 3.82 10.57
N ASN A 213 28.74 4.88 10.59
CA ASN A 213 29.19 6.24 10.90
C ASN A 213 28.67 6.76 12.25
N THR A 214 27.95 5.94 13.01
CA THR A 214 27.42 6.33 14.32
C THR A 214 27.67 5.24 15.36
N SER A 215 27.85 5.62 16.62
CA SER A 215 27.95 4.66 17.73
C SER A 215 26.58 4.39 18.36
N GLY A 216 26.37 3.18 18.87
CA GLY A 216 25.16 2.81 19.62
C GLY A 216 23.93 2.41 18.78
N GLY A 217 23.99 2.56 17.46
CA GLY A 217 22.92 2.19 16.52
C GLY A 217 23.07 0.83 15.85
N GLY A 218 23.92 -0.06 16.38
CA GLY A 218 24.18 -1.35 15.76
C GLY A 218 22.91 -2.21 15.68
N GLY A 219 22.66 -2.80 14.51
CA GLY A 219 21.53 -3.70 14.28
C GLY A 219 20.36 -3.11 13.49
N LEU A 220 20.38 -1.82 13.13
CA LEU A 220 19.44 -1.20 12.18
C LEU A 220 19.23 -1.99 10.89
N VAL A 221 20.31 -2.46 10.25
CA VAL A 221 20.19 -3.20 8.98
C VAL A 221 19.52 -4.55 9.21
N ALA A 222 19.90 -5.24 10.29
CA ALA A 222 19.29 -6.52 10.65
C ALA A 222 17.82 -6.35 11.04
N HIS A 223 17.48 -5.30 11.79
CA HIS A 223 16.10 -4.90 12.09
C HIS A 223 15.33 -4.62 10.81
N TRP A 224 15.92 -3.91 9.85
CA TRP A 224 15.25 -3.57 8.58
C TRP A 224 14.94 -4.81 7.75
N ASP A 225 15.91 -5.73 7.64
CA ASP A 225 15.77 -6.97 6.90
C ASP A 225 14.66 -7.86 7.52
N GLU A 226 14.58 -7.94 8.86
CA GLU A 226 13.51 -8.67 9.56
C GLU A 226 12.15 -7.96 9.46
N PHE A 227 12.13 -6.65 9.72
CA PHE A 227 10.94 -5.80 9.71
C PHE A 227 10.26 -5.79 8.35
N TRP A 228 11.02 -5.59 7.27
CA TRP A 228 10.45 -5.53 5.94
C TRP A 228 9.77 -6.85 5.52
N TYR A 229 10.34 -7.98 5.94
CA TYR A 229 9.73 -9.29 5.71
C TYR A 229 8.38 -9.40 6.44
N VAL A 230 8.35 -9.10 7.75
CA VAL A 230 7.14 -9.22 8.57
C VAL A 230 6.06 -8.23 8.12
N GLN A 231 6.43 -6.98 7.85
CA GLN A 231 5.51 -5.94 7.42
C GLN A 231 4.77 -6.30 6.14
N LYS A 232 5.49 -6.85 5.14
CA LYS A 232 4.86 -7.34 3.89
C LYS A 232 3.86 -8.46 4.14
N GLU A 233 4.20 -9.39 5.03
CA GLU A 233 3.33 -10.51 5.39
C GLU A 233 2.00 -10.00 6.00
N GLU A 234 2.09 -9.09 6.96
CA GLU A 234 0.91 -8.52 7.66
C GLU A 234 0.06 -7.65 6.74
N MET A 235 0.68 -6.79 5.91
CA MET A 235 -0.05 -6.00 4.91
C MET A 235 -0.81 -6.89 3.92
N SER A 236 -0.19 -8.00 3.48
CA SER A 236 -0.81 -8.96 2.57
C SER A 236 -2.03 -9.64 3.21
N LYS A 237 -1.89 -10.11 4.47
CA LYS A 237 -3.00 -10.71 5.23
C LYS A 237 -4.16 -9.73 5.39
N PHE A 238 -3.86 -8.50 5.79
CA PHE A 238 -4.87 -7.46 5.98
C PHE A 238 -5.64 -7.16 4.68
N ALA A 239 -4.92 -6.94 3.57
CA ALA A 239 -5.56 -6.64 2.28
C ALA A 239 -6.45 -7.79 1.79
N GLN A 240 -5.99 -9.04 1.92
CA GLN A 240 -6.78 -10.23 1.56
C GLN A 240 -8.04 -10.35 2.42
N GLN A 241 -7.92 -10.11 3.73
CA GLN A 241 -9.05 -10.16 4.65
C GLN A 241 -10.08 -9.07 4.32
N GLN A 242 -9.64 -7.83 4.08
CA GLN A 242 -10.52 -6.74 3.68
C GLN A 242 -11.32 -7.08 2.41
N VAL A 243 -10.65 -7.58 1.36
CA VAL A 243 -11.34 -7.95 0.11
C VAL A 243 -12.35 -9.08 0.36
N ARG A 244 -11.96 -10.11 1.13
CA ARG A 244 -12.85 -11.22 1.49
C ARG A 244 -14.10 -10.74 2.21
N ASP A 245 -13.95 -9.87 3.21
CA ASP A 245 -15.07 -9.37 4.00
C ASP A 245 -16.04 -8.55 3.15
N GLN A 246 -15.53 -7.75 2.21
CA GLN A 246 -16.37 -7.01 1.27
C GLN A 246 -17.15 -7.93 0.32
N ILE A 247 -16.53 -8.99 -0.20
CA ILE A 247 -17.21 -9.99 -1.05
C ILE A 247 -18.33 -10.71 -0.28
N MET A 248 -18.03 -11.13 0.96
CA MET A 248 -19.01 -11.82 1.80
C MET A 248 -20.19 -10.91 2.15
N ARG A 249 -19.91 -9.64 2.45
CA ARG A 249 -20.94 -8.64 2.76
C ARG A 249 -21.83 -8.36 1.56
N LEU A 250 -21.26 -8.18 0.37
CA LEU A 250 -22.03 -8.03 -0.88
C LEU A 250 -22.93 -9.25 -1.12
N SER A 251 -22.38 -10.46 -0.97
CA SER A 251 -23.11 -11.71 -1.16
C SER A 251 -24.31 -11.83 -0.21
N TYR A 252 -24.10 -11.48 1.06
CA TYR A 252 -25.17 -11.43 2.06
C TYR A 252 -26.28 -10.42 1.69
N LEU A 253 -25.92 -9.22 1.24
CA LEU A 253 -26.92 -8.20 0.90
C LEU A 253 -27.70 -8.53 -0.38
N VAL A 254 -27.06 -9.11 -1.38
CA VAL A 254 -27.74 -9.62 -2.58
C VAL A 254 -28.73 -10.73 -2.22
N SER A 255 -28.38 -11.59 -1.26
CA SER A 255 -29.29 -12.67 -0.81
C SER A 255 -30.56 -12.16 -0.10
N ARG A 256 -30.49 -11.00 0.57
CA ARG A 256 -31.62 -10.40 1.30
C ARG A 256 -32.53 -9.50 0.48
N THR A 257 -32.03 -8.99 -0.66
CA THR A 257 -32.78 -8.05 -1.52
C THR A 257 -33.52 -8.74 -2.67
N ARG A 258 -33.37 -10.06 -2.82
CA ARG A 258 -34.10 -10.84 -3.83
C ARG A 258 -35.45 -11.35 -3.30
N PRO A 259 -36.57 -11.13 -4.03
CA PRO A 259 -37.79 -11.90 -3.80
C PRO A 259 -37.53 -13.38 -4.12
N ALA A 260 -38.18 -14.30 -3.39
CA ALA A 260 -37.91 -15.74 -3.41
C ALA A 260 -38.03 -16.44 -4.80
N ASN A 261 -38.50 -15.76 -5.85
CA ASN A 261 -38.96 -16.39 -7.09
C ASN A 261 -38.22 -16.00 -8.38
N THR A 262 -37.08 -15.29 -8.33
CA THR A 262 -36.36 -14.90 -9.56
C THR A 262 -35.07 -15.71 -9.75
N MET A 263 -35.17 -16.87 -10.40
CA MET A 263 -34.03 -17.49 -11.08
C MET A 263 -33.81 -16.77 -12.42
N VAL A 264 -32.80 -15.91 -12.49
CA VAL A 264 -32.12 -15.61 -13.76
C VAL A 264 -30.63 -15.52 -13.48
N TRP A 265 -29.93 -16.59 -13.87
CA TRP A 265 -28.52 -16.52 -14.23
C TRP A 265 -28.43 -15.87 -15.62
N THR A 266 -27.31 -15.19 -15.90
CA THR A 266 -26.93 -14.57 -17.20
C THR A 266 -27.22 -13.07 -17.31
N VAL A 267 -26.38 -12.22 -16.70
CA VAL A 267 -25.78 -11.00 -17.31
C VAL A 267 -24.58 -10.62 -16.44
N LEU A 268 -23.40 -11.19 -16.71
CA LEU A 268 -22.14 -10.71 -16.14
C LEU A 268 -20.93 -10.96 -17.07
N LEU A 269 -21.15 -11.31 -18.34
CA LEU A 269 -20.08 -11.65 -19.29
C LEU A 269 -20.18 -11.00 -20.67
N ASP A 270 -21.12 -10.08 -20.92
CA ASP A 270 -21.16 -9.32 -22.19
C ASP A 270 -21.19 -7.82 -21.91
N THR A 271 -20.00 -7.23 -21.73
CA THR A 271 -19.58 -5.89 -22.18
C THR A 271 -18.09 -5.75 -21.99
#